data_AF-A0A7I7LDZ1-F1
#
_entry.id   AF-A0A7I7LDZ1-F1
#
_cell.length_a   1.000
_cell.length_b   1.000
_cell.length_c   1.000
_cell.angle_alpha   90.00
_cell.angle_beta   90.00
_cell.angle_gamma   90.00
#
_symmetry.space_group_name_H-M   'P 1'
#
loop_
_entity.id
_entity.type
_entity.pdbx_description
1 polymer ?
#
loop_
_entity_poly.entity_id
_entity_poly.type
_entity_poly.pdbx_seq_one_letter_code
_entity_poly.pdbx_strand_id
1 'polypeptide(L)' 'MGVVCDLYALSVIEEDKAWYIEHRYLSTERAKAVTRGINDRCRVLRPHARTLVDGFGIPKPLRYAEMLHPENLPD' A
#
# COMPACT_ATOMS: atom_id res chain seq x y z
N MET A 1 4.62 -13.81 0.20
CA MET A 1 3.39 -13.38 0.90
C MET A 1 3.68 -12.48 2.11
N GLY A 2 4.67 -12.78 2.96
CA GLY A 2 4.94 -11.99 4.19
C GLY A 2 5.07 -10.47 3.99
N VAL A 3 5.72 -10.00 2.93
CA VAL A 3 5.93 -8.55 2.68
C VAL A 3 4.62 -7.78 2.48
N VAL A 4 3.60 -8.38 1.85
CA VAL A 4 2.28 -7.74 1.64
C VAL A 4 1.49 -7.73 2.95
N CYS A 5 1.55 -8.81 3.73
CA CYS A 5 0.94 -8.88 5.05
C CYS A 5 1.57 -7.86 6.01
N ASP A 6 2.89 -7.73 6.01
CA ASP A 6 3.62 -6.72 6.79
C ASP A 6 3.20 -5.31 6.39
N LEU A 7 3.12 -5.03 5.08
CA LEU A 7 2.69 -3.72 4.58
C LEU A 7 1.28 -3.39 5.07
N TYR A 8 0.36 -4.35 5.01
CA TYR A 8 -1.01 -4.17 5.49
C TYR A 8 -1.07 -3.93 7.01
N ALA A 9 -0.34 -4.72 7.80
CA ALA A 9 -0.29 -4.51 9.26
C ALA A 9 0.28 -3.13 9.61
N LEU A 10 1.35 -2.71 8.93
CA LEU A 10 1.94 -1.39 9.13
C LEU A 10 0.99 -0.26 8.70
N SER A 11 0.22 -0.41 7.61
CA SER A 11 -0.73 0.62 7.19
C SER A 11 -1.87 0.82 8.18
N VAL A 12 -2.39 -0.26 8.77
CA VAL A 12 -3.41 -0.18 9.83
C VAL A 12 -2.84 0.55 11.07
N ILE A 13 -1.62 0.23 11.48
CA ILE A 13 -0.97 0.91 12.61
C ILE A 13 -0.73 2.39 12.29
N GLU A 14 -0.37 2.73 11.05
CA GLU A 14 -0.11 4.11 10.62
C GLU A 14 -1.37 4.97 10.64
N GLU A 15 -2.52 4.42 10.22
CA GLU A 15 -3.82 5.07 10.23
C GLU A 15 -4.25 5.47 11.65
N ASP A 16 -4.06 4.56 12.62
CA ASP A 16 -4.46 4.75 14.02
C ASP A 16 -3.29 5.14 14.95
N LYS A 17 -2.14 5.58 14.41
CA LYS A 17 -0.91 5.76 15.21
C LYS A 17 -1.07 6.73 16.38
N ALA A 18 -1.93 7.75 16.25
CA ALA A 18 -2.22 8.70 17.32
C ALA A 18 -2.87 8.00 18.52
N TRP A 19 -3.87 7.14 18.25
CA TRP A 19 -4.57 6.36 19.28
C TRP A 19 -3.59 5.43 20.02
N TYR A 20 -2.70 4.75 19.29
CA TYR A 20 -1.68 3.87 19.90
C TYR A 20 -0.68 4.64 20.78
N ILE A 21 -0.36 5.88 20.42
CA ILE A 21 0.52 6.76 21.22
C ILE A 21 -0.19 7.23 22.49
N GLU A 22 -1.45 7.67 22.37
CA GLU A 22 -2.27 8.12 23.50
C GLU A 22 -2.41 7.03 24.57
N HIS A 23 -2.60 5.78 24.14
CA HIS A 23 -2.75 4.63 25.03
C HIS A 23 -1.41 3.98 25.41
N ARG A 24 -0.27 4.59 25.05
CA ARG A 24 1.09 4.14 25.41
C ARG A 24 1.45 2.75 24.87
N TYR A 25 0.72 2.23 23.89
CA TYR A 25 1.08 1.01 23.16
C TYR A 25 2.21 1.24 22.16
N LEU A 26 2.39 2.48 21.70
CA LEU A 26 3.43 2.87 20.75
C LEU A 26 4.10 4.17 21.19
N SER A 27 5.43 4.19 21.23
CA SER A 27 6.19 5.44 21.41
C SER A 27 6.19 6.25 20.11
N THR A 28 6.34 7.57 20.20
CA THR A 28 6.48 8.47 19.04
C THR A 28 7.59 8.04 18.07
N GLU A 29 8.74 7.56 18.59
CA GLU A 29 9.85 7.09 17.76
C GLU A 29 9.51 5.80 16.98
N ARG A 30 8.83 4.86 17.63
CA ARG A 30 8.30 3.66 16.95
C ARG A 30 7.22 4.01 15.94
N ALA A 31 6.37 5.00 16.19
CA ALA A 31 5.41 5.48 15.20
C ALA A 31 6.09 6.02 13.93
N LYS A 32 7.17 6.81 14.07
CA LYS A 32 8.00 7.22 12.91
C LYS A 32 8.65 6.02 12.20
N ALA A 33 8.99 4.96 12.94
CA ALA A 33 9.52 3.74 12.36
C ALA A 33 8.48 2.97 11.54
N VAL A 34 7.19 3.04 11.88
CA VAL A 34 6.09 2.45 11.08
C VAL A 34 6.05 3.07 9.69
N THR A 35 6.04 4.41 9.61
CA THR A 35 6.06 5.14 8.32
C THR A 35 7.27 4.76 7.46
N ARG A 36 8.46 4.63 8.07
CA ARG A 36 9.67 4.16 7.36
C ARG A 36 9.52 2.70 6.89
N GLY A 37 8.96 1.85 7.74
CA GLY A 37 8.67 0.46 7.42
C GLY A 37 7.77 0.33 6.19
N ILE A 38 6.70 1.13 6.10
CA ILE A 38 5.81 1.19 4.93
C ILE A 38 6.63 1.51 3.67
N ASN A 39 7.43 2.57 3.70
CA ASN A 39 8.24 3.00 2.55
C ASN A 39 9.21 1.89 2.09
N ASP A 40 9.86 1.21 3.03
CA ASP A 40 10.75 0.09 2.71
C ASP A 40 10.00 -1.10 2.09
N ARG A 41 8.84 -1.47 2.62
CA ARG A 41 8.02 -2.56 2.04
C ARG A 41 7.51 -2.18 0.66
N CYS A 42 7.06 -0.95 0.46
CA CYS A 42 6.69 -0.42 -0.86
C CYS A 42 7.87 -0.49 -1.84
N ARG A 43 9.09 -0.15 -1.42
CA ARG A 43 10.29 -0.24 -2.26
C ARG A 43 10.58 -1.67 -2.70
N VAL A 44 10.47 -2.64 -1.78
CA VAL A 44 10.65 -4.07 -2.09
C VAL A 44 9.54 -4.60 -3.01
N LEU A 45 8.29 -4.17 -2.81
CA LEU A 45 7.14 -4.63 -3.60
C LEU A 45 7.06 -4.01 -4.98
N ARG A 46 7.61 -2.81 -5.18
CA ARG A 46 7.53 -2.06 -6.45
C ARG A 46 7.85 -2.89 -7.71
N PRO A 47 8.97 -3.62 -7.80
CA PRO A 47 9.26 -4.45 -8.98
C PRO A 47 8.27 -5.61 -9.19
N HIS A 48 7.55 -6.03 -8.13
CA HIS A 48 6.61 -7.16 -8.17
C HIS A 48 5.14 -6.73 -8.30
N ALA A 49 4.84 -5.43 -8.25
CA ALA A 49 3.48 -4.91 -8.24
C ALA A 49 2.66 -5.40 -9.45
N ARG A 50 3.25 -5.41 -10.65
CA ARG A 50 2.62 -5.92 -11.87
C ARG A 50 2.25 -7.40 -11.72
N THR A 51 3.19 -8.22 -11.28
CA THR A 51 2.98 -9.66 -11.07
C THR A 51 1.87 -9.95 -10.07
N LEU A 52 1.82 -9.19 -8.97
CA LEU A 52 0.77 -9.33 -7.96
C LEU A 52 -0.61 -8.98 -8.53
N VAL A 53 -0.72 -7.89 -9.30
CA VAL A 53 -1.97 -7.48 -9.94
C VAL A 53 -2.40 -8.46 -11.03
N ASP A 54 -1.46 -8.96 -11.83
CA ASP A 54 -1.77 -9.94 -12.87
C ASP A 54 -2.22 -11.29 -12.28
N GLY A 55 -1.78 -11.62 -11.05
CA GLY A 55 -2.22 -12.78 -10.29
C GLY A 55 -3.72 -12.83 -9.99
N PHE A 56 -4.45 -11.70 -10.05
CA PHE A 56 -5.91 -11.70 -9.94
C PHE A 56 -6.62 -12.32 -11.15
N GLY A 57 -5.91 -12.54 -12.27
CA GLY A 57 -6.47 -13.25 -13.42
C GLY A 57 -7.63 -12.53 -14.14
N ILE A 58 -7.83 -11.23 -13.88
CA ILE A 58 -8.95 -10.46 -14.45
C ILE A 58 -8.81 -10.42 -15.98
N PRO A 59 -9.82 -10.76 -16.78
CA PRO A 59 -9.77 -10.63 -18.24
C PRO A 59 -9.61 -9.17 -18.71
N LYS A 60 -8.84 -8.92 -19.78
CA LYS A 60 -8.61 -7.56 -20.32
C LYS A 60 -9.89 -6.74 -20.55
N PRO A 61 -10.99 -7.29 -21.10
CA PRO A 61 -12.23 -6.52 -21.29
C PRO A 61 -12.86 -6.02 -19.99
N LEU A 62 -12.58 -6.70 -18.87
CA LEU A 62 -13.07 -6.34 -17.53
C LEU A 62 -12.08 -5.43 -16.77
N ARG A 63 -10.90 -5.14 -17.34
CA ARG A 63 -9.89 -4.23 -16.75
C ARG A 63 -10.01 -2.79 -17.27
N TYR A 64 -11.05 -2.47 -18.06
CA TYR A 64 -11.24 -1.12 -18.58
C TYR A 64 -11.43 -0.11 -17.45
N ALA A 65 -10.70 0.99 -17.51
CA ALA A 65 -10.90 2.15 -16.66
C ALA A 65 -10.55 3.40 -17.45
N GLU A 66 -11.44 4.38 -17.46
CA GLU A 66 -11.30 5.62 -18.26
C GLU A 66 -9.96 6.33 -17.98
N MET A 67 -9.54 6.36 -16.71
CA MET A 67 -8.26 6.95 -16.28
C MET A 67 -7.01 6.30 -16.90
N LEU A 68 -7.12 5.15 -17.57
CA LEU A 68 -6.02 4.48 -18.26
C LEU A 68 -5.91 4.87 -19.75
N HIS A 69 -6.83 5.71 -20.24
CA HIS A 69 -6.92 6.17 -21.62
C HIS A 69 -6.85 7.71 -21.68
N PRO A 70 -5.67 8.32 -21.40
CA PRO A 70 -5.54 9.77 -21.43
C PRO A 70 -5.86 10.38 -22.80
N GLU A 71 -5.78 9.61 -23.88
CA GLU A 71 -6.20 9.97 -25.23
C GLU A 71 -7.71 10.23 -25.39
N ASN A 72 -8.53 9.78 -24.43
CA ASN A 72 -9.99 9.97 -24.45
C ASN A 72 -10.44 11.17 -23.60
N LEU A 73 -9.51 11.85 -22.90
CA LEU A 73 -9.84 13.04 -22.12
C LEU A 73 -10.18 14.19 -23.07
N PRO A 74 -11.29 14.93 -22.84
CA PRO A 74 -11.52 16.18 -23.54
C PRO A 74 -10.42 17.20 -23.20
N ASP A 75 -10.05 18.02 -24.19
CA ASP A 75 -9.12 19.16 -24.04
C ASP A 75 -9.51 20.13 -22.90
#